data_AF-A0A0N4ZLA8-F1
#
_entry.id   AF-A0A0N4ZLA8-F1
#
_cell.length_a   1.000
_cell.length_b   1.000
_cell.length_c   1.000
_cell.angle_alpha   90.00
_cell.angle_beta   90.00
_cell.angle_gamma   90.00
#
_symmetry.space_group_name_H-M   'P 1'
#
loop_
_entity.id
_entity.type
_entity.pdbx_description
1 polymer ?
#
loop_
_entity_poly.entity_id
_entity_poly.type
_entity_poly.pdbx_seq_one_letter_code
_entity_poly.pdbx_strand_id
1 'polypeptide(L)'
;MGPSTIDIIFLIFKIISIILYFFVMWFIYRKEMKEDTESNKSFYINFIINGFVDSFDILMMTFLLDVTRWGWFYEYFKYNEEFIRWSPIFSYLPIFWCEMGNLIITFNRFVALNFPFKYKLYWTKKVTIFLILIQFLLPLIVYHYLIGEQTKMNYLEECNCYSLSMASSVISQKNNITATIYTHTVFILTFVMSICNIIKFKKFAKNKHSNKESRTMLPFVLYCSIICFSTLFLALAYTIKMVGTILKSENVRANAQSYVTISMLCMTVIHPYLLLFINGRLRKKFFIYYIPCTRKFFSDEVTIHKTTQQRNADVNRRRTG
;
A
#
# COMPACT_ATOMS: atom_id res chain seq x y z
N MET A 1 16.45 20.28 17.21
CA MET A 1 15.60 21.34 16.61
C MET A 1 14.14 20.93 16.73
N GLY A 2 13.20 21.81 16.40
CA GLY A 2 11.79 21.45 16.43
C GLY A 2 11.31 20.90 15.09
N PRO A 3 10.22 20.11 15.06
CA PRO A 3 9.50 19.86 13.81
C PRO A 3 8.99 21.18 13.22
N SER A 4 9.02 21.30 11.89
CA SER A 4 8.36 22.41 11.22
C SER A 4 6.82 22.28 11.32
N THR A 5 6.07 23.36 11.08
CA THR A 5 4.60 23.30 11.04
C THR A 5 4.09 22.26 10.03
N ILE A 6 4.77 22.15 8.87
CA ILE A 6 4.43 21.18 7.83
C ILE A 6 4.65 19.75 8.33
N ASP A 7 5.71 19.52 9.11
CA ASP A 7 6.02 18.22 9.69
C ASP A 7 4.95 17.77 10.68
N ILE A 8 4.47 18.70 11.51
CA ILE A 8 3.38 18.46 12.47
C ILE A 8 2.10 18.09 11.72
N ILE A 9 1.76 18.81 10.64
CA ILE A 9 0.60 18.48 9.80
C ILE A 9 0.73 17.07 9.21
N PHE A 10 1.89 16.71 8.65
CA PHE A 10 2.11 15.37 8.13
C PHE A 10 2.07 14.29 9.20
N LEU A 11 2.59 14.56 10.40
CA LEU A 11 2.52 13.64 11.52
C LEU A 11 1.08 13.37 11.96
N ILE A 12 0.27 14.42 12.09
CA ILE A 12 -1.17 14.30 12.41
C ILE A 12 -1.87 13.48 11.31
N PHE A 13 -1.56 13.76 10.04
CA PHE A 13 -2.13 13.03 8.92
C PHE A 13 -1.75 11.54 8.95
N LYS A 14 -0.49 11.20 9.23
CA LYS A 14 -0.02 9.82 9.40
C LYS A 14 -0.77 9.09 10.52
N ILE A 15 -0.93 9.74 11.68
CA ILE A 15 -1.64 9.18 12.84
C ILE A 15 -3.10 8.90 12.49
N ILE A 16 -3.81 9.88 11.93
CA ILE A 16 -5.21 9.72 11.50
C ILE A 16 -5.33 8.59 10.48
N SER A 17 -4.38 8.50 9.56
CA SER A 17 -4.35 7.48 8.51
C SER A 17 -4.19 6.08 9.08
N ILE A 18 -3.26 5.88 10.02
CA ILE A 18 -3.07 4.60 10.71
C ILE A 18 -4.36 4.20 11.45
N ILE A 19 -4.98 5.13 12.20
CA ILE A 19 -6.24 4.88 12.92
C ILE A 19 -7.34 4.45 11.95
N LEU A 20 -7.51 5.17 10.83
CA LEU A 20 -8.49 4.81 9.80
C LEU A 20 -8.18 3.43 9.21
N TYR A 21 -6.91 3.13 8.95
CA TYR A 21 -6.49 1.83 8.43
C TYR A 21 -6.92 0.70 9.37
N PHE A 22 -6.66 0.84 10.67
CA PHE A 22 -7.09 -0.13 11.68
C PHE A 22 -8.62 -0.28 11.74
N PHE A 23 -9.39 0.81 11.64
CA PHE A 23 -10.85 0.70 11.56
C PHE A 23 -11.32 -0.05 10.31
N VAL A 24 -10.73 0.22 9.14
CA VAL A 24 -11.07 -0.49 7.91
C VAL A 24 -10.71 -1.98 8.01
N MET A 25 -9.52 -2.31 8.51
CA MET A 25 -9.08 -3.70 8.72
C MET A 25 -10.00 -4.44 9.69
N TRP A 26 -10.32 -3.83 10.84
CA TRP A 26 -11.22 -4.41 11.84
C TRP A 26 -12.61 -4.67 11.26
N PHE A 27 -13.16 -3.70 10.52
CA PHE A 27 -14.45 -3.84 9.85
C PHE A 27 -14.46 -4.99 8.85
N ILE A 28 -13.45 -5.08 7.98
CA ILE A 28 -13.34 -6.14 6.98
C ILE A 28 -13.24 -7.51 7.66
N TYR A 29 -12.40 -7.62 8.71
CA TYR A 29 -12.23 -8.84 9.49
C TYR A 29 -13.53 -9.32 10.13
N ARG A 30 -14.28 -8.42 10.76
CA ARG A 30 -15.50 -8.77 11.49
C ARG A 30 -16.69 -9.08 10.59
N LYS A 31 -16.85 -8.34 9.50
CA LYS A 31 -18.08 -8.37 8.68
C LYS A 31 -17.89 -9.02 7.31
N GLU A 32 -16.99 -8.48 6.49
CA GLU A 32 -16.89 -8.91 5.08
C GLU A 32 -16.28 -10.31 4.92
N MET A 33 -15.35 -10.71 5.78
CA MET A 33 -14.77 -12.06 5.72
C MET A 33 -15.82 -13.17 5.95
N LYS A 34 -16.94 -12.87 6.62
CA LYS A 34 -18.02 -13.83 6.86
C LYS A 34 -19.04 -13.86 5.71
N GLU A 35 -19.33 -12.71 5.11
CA GLU A 35 -20.43 -12.54 4.16
C GLU A 35 -20.04 -12.67 2.68
N ASP A 36 -18.76 -12.50 2.33
CA ASP A 36 -18.34 -12.39 0.92
C ASP A 36 -17.85 -13.72 0.30
N THR A 37 -17.72 -13.72 -1.02
CA THR A 37 -17.19 -14.84 -1.82
C THR A 37 -15.74 -15.18 -1.46
N GLU A 38 -15.34 -16.45 -1.62
CA GLU A 38 -13.97 -16.90 -1.33
C GLU A 38 -12.87 -16.09 -2.04
N SER A 39 -13.16 -15.60 -3.26
CA SER A 39 -12.24 -14.76 -4.01
C SER A 39 -11.99 -13.39 -3.39
N ASN A 40 -13.01 -12.79 -2.80
CA ASN A 40 -12.83 -11.52 -2.10
C ASN A 40 -12.17 -11.74 -0.74
N LYS A 41 -12.42 -12.87 -0.06
CA LYS A 41 -11.76 -13.21 1.22
C LYS A 41 -10.24 -13.23 1.10
N SER A 42 -9.70 -13.86 0.06
CA SER A 42 -8.24 -13.90 -0.12
C SER A 42 -7.63 -12.52 -0.36
N PHE A 43 -8.32 -11.63 -1.08
CA PHE A 43 -7.88 -10.23 -1.19
C PHE A 43 -7.95 -9.49 0.14
N TYR A 44 -9.02 -9.66 0.90
CA TYR A 44 -9.16 -9.04 2.21
C TYR A 44 -8.09 -9.50 3.20
N ILE A 45 -7.69 -10.78 3.16
CA ILE A 45 -6.57 -11.28 3.97
C ILE A 45 -5.27 -10.56 3.57
N ASN A 46 -4.93 -10.52 2.28
CA ASN A 46 -3.73 -9.83 1.82
C ASN A 46 -3.77 -8.32 2.14
N PHE A 47 -4.94 -7.68 2.02
CA PHE A 47 -5.13 -6.29 2.38
C PHE A 47 -4.92 -6.02 3.87
N ILE A 48 -5.45 -6.88 4.76
CA ILE A 48 -5.27 -6.75 6.21
C ILE A 48 -3.79 -6.95 6.58
N ILE A 49 -3.15 -8.01 6.07
CA ILE A 49 -1.73 -8.26 6.34
C ILE A 49 -0.89 -7.09 5.84
N ASN A 50 -1.12 -6.63 4.61
CA ASN A 50 -0.41 -5.45 4.09
C ASN A 50 -0.68 -4.20 4.92
N GLY A 51 -1.90 -4.00 5.43
CA GLY A 51 -2.22 -2.85 6.28
C GLY A 51 -1.45 -2.85 7.61
N PHE A 52 -1.14 -4.01 8.19
CA PHE A 52 -0.22 -4.09 9.33
C PHE A 52 1.21 -3.71 8.94
N VAL A 53 1.68 -4.19 7.79
CA VAL A 53 3.02 -3.86 7.28
C VAL A 53 3.13 -2.37 6.96
N ASP A 54 2.14 -1.79 6.28
CA ASP A 54 2.04 -0.36 5.96
C ASP A 54 2.04 0.49 7.24
N SER A 55 1.28 0.08 8.26
CA SER A 55 1.26 0.78 9.54
C SER A 55 2.62 0.70 10.25
N PHE A 56 3.27 -0.46 10.19
CA PHE A 56 4.61 -0.64 10.73
C PHE A 56 5.65 0.21 10.00
N ASP A 57 5.62 0.26 8.66
CA ASP A 57 6.48 1.11 7.84
C ASP A 57 6.30 2.59 8.17
N ILE A 58 5.06 3.08 8.26
CA ILE A 58 4.80 4.49 8.63
C ILE A 58 5.40 4.80 10.01
N LEU A 59 5.24 3.91 11.00
CA LEU A 59 5.81 4.08 12.33
C LEU A 59 7.33 4.08 12.31
N MET A 60 7.95 3.11 11.62
CA MET A 60 9.41 3.00 11.52
C MET A 60 10.01 4.19 10.77
N MET A 61 9.43 4.60 9.64
CA MET A 61 9.90 5.75 8.87
C MET A 61 9.77 7.05 9.66
N THR A 62 8.69 7.21 10.42
CA THR A 62 8.51 8.39 11.29
C THR A 62 9.55 8.39 12.41
N PHE A 63 9.77 7.26 13.07
CA PHE A 63 10.73 7.17 14.16
C PHE A 63 12.20 7.27 13.70
N LEU A 64 12.56 6.61 12.60
CA LEU A 64 13.95 6.56 12.12
C LEU A 64 14.34 7.80 11.32
N LEU A 65 13.42 8.40 10.56
CA LEU A 65 13.74 9.53 9.68
C LEU A 65 13.25 10.86 10.26
N ASP A 66 11.97 10.98 10.59
CA ASP A 66 11.41 12.28 10.99
C ASP A 66 11.89 12.70 12.38
N VAL A 67 11.77 11.81 13.37
CA VAL A 67 12.23 12.08 14.75
C VAL A 67 13.74 12.34 14.79
N THR A 68 14.52 11.56 14.03
CA THR A 68 15.96 11.80 13.81
C THR A 68 16.20 13.18 13.22
N ARG A 69 15.48 13.56 12.16
CA ARG A 69 15.62 14.85 11.48
C ARG A 69 15.32 16.03 12.40
N TRP A 70 14.32 15.90 13.27
CA TRP A 70 14.02 16.90 14.30
C TRP A 70 15.15 16.97 15.35
N GLY A 71 15.99 15.95 15.48
CA GLY A 71 17.02 15.88 16.50
C GLY A 71 16.45 15.55 17.88
N TRP A 72 15.24 15.00 17.92
CA TRP A 72 14.70 14.38 19.12
C TRP A 72 15.45 13.07 19.39
N PHE A 73 15.68 12.75 20.66
CA PHE A 73 16.43 11.54 21.07
C PHE A 73 17.84 11.44 20.45
N TYR A 74 18.51 12.58 20.22
CA TYR A 74 19.85 12.63 19.64
C TYR A 74 20.86 11.67 20.31
N GLU A 75 20.93 11.69 21.65
CA GLU A 75 21.86 10.84 22.40
C GLU A 75 21.58 9.35 22.18
N TYR A 76 20.30 8.96 22.13
CA TYR A 76 19.90 7.59 21.84
C TYR A 76 20.35 7.17 20.44
N PHE A 77 20.08 7.98 19.41
CA PHE A 77 20.47 7.65 18.04
C PHE A 77 21.98 7.65 17.80
N LYS A 78 22.75 8.40 18.60
CA LYS A 78 24.20 8.52 18.45
C LYS A 78 25.01 7.51 19.26
N TYR A 79 24.54 7.15 20.46
CA TYR A 79 25.33 6.37 21.41
C TYR A 79 24.76 4.98 21.72
N ASN A 80 23.51 4.68 21.35
CA ASN A 80 22.95 3.35 21.56
C ASN A 80 23.41 2.39 20.45
N GLU A 81 24.34 1.48 20.79
CA GLU A 81 24.93 0.52 19.84
C GLU A 81 23.91 -0.43 19.21
N GLU A 82 22.94 -0.90 19.99
CA GLU A 82 21.88 -1.79 19.49
C GLU A 82 21.02 -1.08 18.44
N PHE A 83 20.61 0.17 18.72
CA PHE A 83 19.88 0.97 17.74
C PHE A 83 20.69 1.16 16.46
N ILE A 84 21.96 1.53 16.58
CA ILE A 84 22.87 1.76 15.44
C ILE A 84 23.01 0.51 14.57
N ARG A 85 23.03 -0.67 15.19
CA ARG A 85 23.16 -1.97 14.52
C ARG A 85 21.87 -2.42 13.82
N TRP A 86 20.71 -2.14 14.40
CA TRP A 86 19.43 -2.62 13.87
C TRP A 86 18.72 -1.61 12.95
N SER A 87 19.03 -0.32 13.06
CA SER A 87 18.39 0.73 12.27
C SER A 87 18.54 0.58 10.74
N PRO A 88 19.62 -0.01 10.15
CA PRO A 88 19.63 -0.29 8.71
C PRO A 88 18.51 -1.25 8.30
N ILE A 89 18.28 -2.29 9.09
CA ILE A 89 17.25 -3.29 8.77
C ILE A 89 15.87 -2.64 8.88
N PHE A 90 15.60 -1.93 9.98
CA PHE A 90 14.30 -1.31 10.21
C PHE A 90 14.00 -0.13 9.28
N SER A 91 15.02 0.51 8.68
CA SER A 91 14.81 1.59 7.72
C SER A 91 14.52 1.11 6.29
N TYR A 92 15.02 -0.07 5.90
CA TYR A 92 14.87 -0.58 4.54
C TYR A 92 13.83 -1.70 4.42
N LEU A 93 13.84 -2.66 5.35
CA LEU A 93 13.05 -3.87 5.23
C LEU A 93 11.53 -3.62 5.18
N PRO A 94 10.95 -2.72 6.00
CA PRO A 94 9.52 -2.42 5.95
C PRO A 94 9.06 -1.85 4.60
N ILE A 95 9.86 -0.99 3.97
CA ILE A 95 9.59 -0.41 2.65
C ILE A 95 9.37 -1.53 1.62
N PHE A 96 10.28 -2.49 1.56
CA PHE A 96 10.22 -3.58 0.59
C PHE A 96 9.17 -4.64 0.94
N TRP A 97 8.84 -4.81 2.23
CA TRP A 97 7.68 -5.61 2.64
C TRP A 97 6.36 -4.99 2.16
N CYS A 98 6.20 -3.67 2.26
CA CYS A 98 5.05 -2.95 1.70
C CYS A 98 4.98 -3.10 0.17
N GLU A 99 6.10 -2.90 -0.51
CA GLU A 99 6.17 -3.02 -1.97
C GLU A 99 5.83 -4.44 -2.46
N MET A 100 6.35 -5.46 -1.76
CA MET A 100 6.05 -6.86 -2.07
C MET A 100 4.58 -7.21 -1.77
N GLY A 101 4.00 -6.68 -0.71
CA GLY A 101 2.59 -6.88 -0.42
C GLY A 101 1.68 -6.24 -1.48
N ASN A 102 2.06 -5.07 -1.99
CA ASN A 102 1.40 -4.43 -3.12
C ASN A 102 1.48 -5.24 -4.41
N LEU A 103 2.63 -5.86 -4.68
CA LEU A 103 2.78 -6.80 -5.78
C LEU A 103 1.85 -8.02 -5.62
N ILE A 104 1.80 -8.59 -4.42
CA ILE A 104 0.96 -9.76 -4.10
C ILE A 104 -0.54 -9.43 -4.26
N ILE A 105 -0.99 -8.26 -3.79
CA ILE A 105 -2.38 -7.83 -3.97
C ILE A 105 -2.70 -7.68 -5.46
N THR A 106 -1.81 -7.05 -6.23
CA THR A 106 -1.97 -6.89 -7.68
C THR A 106 -2.00 -8.26 -8.38
N PHE A 107 -1.11 -9.17 -8.00
CA PHE A 107 -1.06 -10.54 -8.53
C PHE A 107 -2.33 -11.33 -8.20
N ASN A 108 -2.82 -11.25 -6.97
CA ASN A 108 -4.08 -11.88 -6.57
C ASN A 108 -5.25 -11.41 -7.45
N ARG A 109 -5.37 -10.10 -7.68
CA ARG A 109 -6.41 -9.54 -8.56
C ARG A 109 -6.20 -9.93 -10.02
N PHE A 110 -4.95 -9.97 -10.48
CA PHE A 110 -4.61 -10.43 -11.82
C PHE A 110 -5.08 -11.86 -12.08
N VAL A 111 -4.79 -12.80 -11.19
CA VAL A 111 -5.23 -14.19 -11.35
C VAL A 111 -6.75 -14.29 -11.26
N ALA A 112 -7.39 -13.56 -10.34
CA ALA A 112 -8.84 -13.57 -10.17
C ALA A 112 -9.59 -13.09 -11.42
N LEU A 113 -9.11 -12.03 -12.08
CA LEU A 113 -9.76 -11.42 -13.25
C LEU A 113 -9.43 -12.15 -14.55
N ASN A 114 -8.18 -12.57 -14.74
CA ASN A 114 -7.74 -13.16 -15.99
C ASN A 114 -8.03 -14.66 -16.08
N PHE A 115 -8.01 -15.35 -14.93
CA PHE A 115 -8.16 -16.80 -14.83
C PHE A 115 -9.16 -17.23 -13.74
N PRO A 116 -10.43 -16.82 -13.81
CA PRO A 116 -11.41 -17.03 -12.73
C PRO A 116 -11.62 -18.51 -12.37
N PHE A 117 -11.61 -19.42 -13.36
CA PHE A 117 -11.70 -20.86 -13.13
C PHE A 117 -10.49 -21.41 -12.36
N LYS A 118 -9.27 -21.03 -12.78
CA LYS A 118 -8.04 -21.43 -12.08
C LYS A 118 -7.99 -20.83 -10.68
N TYR A 119 -8.44 -19.59 -10.53
CA TYR A 119 -8.52 -18.93 -9.24
C TYR A 119 -9.43 -19.71 -8.28
N LYS A 120 -10.65 -20.07 -8.70
CA LYS A 120 -11.56 -20.85 -7.87
C LYS A 120 -11.01 -22.23 -7.48
N LEU A 121 -10.26 -22.89 -8.38
CA LEU A 121 -9.76 -24.24 -8.15
C LEU A 121 -8.45 -24.27 -7.33
N TYR A 122 -7.51 -23.38 -7.64
CA TYR A 122 -6.14 -23.42 -7.12
C TYR A 122 -5.86 -22.37 -6.06
N TRP A 123 -6.64 -21.28 -5.97
CA TRP A 123 -6.41 -20.23 -4.99
C TRP A 123 -6.92 -20.64 -3.61
N THR A 124 -6.12 -21.46 -2.92
CA THR A 124 -6.43 -21.94 -1.58
C THR A 124 -5.83 -21.04 -0.49
N LYS A 125 -6.29 -21.21 0.76
CA LYS A 125 -5.68 -20.55 1.93
C LYS A 125 -4.17 -20.82 2.04
N LYS A 126 -3.71 -22.01 1.61
CA LYS A 126 -2.28 -22.37 1.60
C LYS A 126 -1.48 -21.48 0.65
N VAL A 127 -2.02 -21.20 -0.54
CA VAL A 127 -1.39 -20.27 -1.50
C VAL A 127 -1.31 -18.86 -0.91
N THR A 128 -2.38 -18.37 -0.28
CA THR A 128 -2.36 -17.06 0.38
C THR A 128 -1.31 -16.99 1.49
N ILE A 129 -1.20 -18.01 2.35
CA ILE A 129 -0.16 -18.07 3.39
C ILE A 129 1.25 -18.10 2.78
N PHE A 130 1.45 -18.89 1.72
CA PHE A 130 2.73 -18.96 1.03
C PHE A 130 3.13 -17.59 0.44
N LEU A 131 2.20 -16.86 -0.18
CA LEU A 131 2.48 -15.52 -0.69
C LEU A 131 2.82 -14.54 0.45
N ILE A 132 2.13 -14.62 1.59
CA ILE A 132 2.47 -13.83 2.78
C ILE A 132 3.90 -14.17 3.27
N LEU A 133 4.30 -15.44 3.27
CA LEU A 133 5.68 -15.80 3.63
C LEU A 133 6.69 -15.22 2.64
N ILE A 134 6.40 -15.25 1.33
CA ILE A 134 7.25 -14.61 0.32
C ILE A 134 7.36 -13.09 0.59
N GLN A 135 6.27 -12.44 0.99
CA GLN A 135 6.26 -11.01 1.31
C GLN A 135 7.36 -10.62 2.28
N PHE A 136 7.59 -11.45 3.30
CA PHE A 136 8.58 -11.18 4.35
C PHE A 136 9.96 -11.75 4.01
N LEU A 137 10.01 -13.00 3.54
CA LEU A 137 11.25 -13.73 3.33
C LEU A 137 12.06 -13.19 2.15
N LEU A 138 11.41 -12.78 1.05
CA LEU A 138 12.15 -12.35 -0.13
C LEU A 138 12.93 -11.04 0.13
N PRO A 139 12.34 -9.97 0.68
CA PRO A 139 13.10 -8.80 1.12
C PRO A 139 14.17 -9.12 2.15
N LEU A 140 13.89 -10.03 3.10
CA LEU A 140 14.86 -10.43 4.11
C LEU A 140 16.09 -11.09 3.47
N ILE A 141 15.90 -11.97 2.49
CA ILE A 141 16.99 -12.62 1.75
C ILE A 141 17.76 -11.58 0.94
N VAL A 142 17.08 -10.65 0.27
CA VAL A 142 17.74 -9.61 -0.53
C VAL A 142 18.59 -8.68 0.35
N TYR A 143 18.07 -8.29 1.52
CA TYR A 143 18.70 -7.33 2.43
C TYR A 143 19.44 -7.96 3.61
N HIS A 144 19.68 -9.27 3.61
CA HIS A 144 20.36 -9.96 4.71
C HIS A 144 21.75 -9.38 5.01
N TYR A 145 22.42 -8.82 4.00
CA TYR A 145 23.74 -8.19 4.16
C TYR A 145 23.72 -6.91 5.00
N LEU A 146 22.54 -6.36 5.33
CA LEU A 146 22.41 -5.24 6.27
C LEU A 146 22.50 -5.72 7.73
N ILE A 147 22.45 -7.03 8.00
CA ILE A 147 22.55 -7.57 9.35
C ILE A 147 23.98 -7.38 9.88
N GLY A 148 24.10 -6.57 10.94
CA GLY A 148 25.38 -6.23 11.57
C GLY A 148 26.04 -4.98 11.00
N GLU A 149 25.47 -4.36 9.98
CA GLU A 149 25.93 -3.07 9.48
C GLU A 149 25.49 -1.95 10.43
N GLN A 150 26.25 -0.85 10.42
CA GLN A 150 26.02 0.28 11.32
C GLN A 150 25.56 1.53 10.56
N THR A 151 24.66 2.29 11.17
CA THR A 151 24.38 3.66 10.75
C THR A 151 25.22 4.69 11.50
N LYS A 152 25.47 5.82 10.86
CA LYS A 152 25.96 7.03 11.50
C LYS A 152 24.97 8.18 11.30
N MET A 153 24.89 9.04 12.30
CA MET A 153 24.11 10.26 12.25
C MET A 153 24.98 11.39 11.69
N ASN A 154 24.58 11.97 10.57
CA ASN A 154 25.26 13.11 9.97
C ASN A 154 24.46 14.38 10.25
N TYR A 155 25.16 15.49 10.48
CA TYR A 155 24.56 16.80 10.52
C TYR A 155 24.65 17.44 9.13
N LEU A 156 23.52 17.94 8.62
CA LEU A 156 23.42 18.63 7.34
C LEU A 156 23.23 20.12 7.62
N GLU A 157 24.26 20.91 7.32
CA GLU A 157 24.27 22.35 7.60
C GLU A 157 23.20 23.10 6.80
N GLU A 158 22.97 22.72 5.54
CA GLU A 158 22.02 23.39 4.63
C GLU A 158 20.58 23.42 5.17
N CYS A 159 20.12 22.31 5.75
CA CYS A 159 18.79 22.18 6.34
C CYS A 159 18.77 22.33 7.85
N ASN A 160 19.94 22.53 8.48
CA ASN A 160 20.09 22.55 9.93
C ASN A 160 19.54 21.24 10.56
N CYS A 161 19.75 20.09 9.92
CA CYS A 161 19.01 18.87 10.26
C CYS A 161 19.90 17.64 10.35
N TYR A 162 19.48 16.63 11.13
CA TYR A 162 20.20 15.36 11.21
C TYR A 162 19.68 14.36 10.18
N SER A 163 20.58 13.54 9.63
CA SER A 163 20.25 12.46 8.71
C SER A 163 20.91 11.15 9.14
N LEU A 164 20.14 10.08 9.15
CA LEU A 164 20.66 8.74 9.37
C LEU A 164 21.21 8.18 8.05
N SER A 165 22.48 7.78 8.06
CA SER A 165 23.15 7.24 6.88
C SER A 165 23.92 5.97 7.23
N MET A 166 24.25 5.13 6.24
CA MET A 166 25.15 4.00 6.48
C MET A 166 26.55 4.51 6.83
N ALA A 167 27.20 3.88 7.81
CA ALA A 167 28.59 4.20 8.16
C ALA A 167 29.54 3.89 7.00
N SER A 168 29.33 2.74 6.33
CA SER A 168 30.09 2.31 5.16
C SER A 168 29.51 2.84 3.85
N SER A 169 30.34 3.53 3.06
CA SER A 169 29.98 4.03 1.73
C SER A 169 29.70 2.90 0.74
N VAL A 170 30.48 1.81 0.81
CA VAL A 170 30.32 0.61 -0.03
C VAL A 170 28.96 -0.03 0.19
N ILE A 171 28.55 -0.16 1.47
CA ILE A 171 27.25 -0.71 1.83
C ILE A 171 26.13 0.23 1.39
N SER A 172 26.31 1.55 1.55
CA SER A 172 25.36 2.53 1.05
C SER A 172 25.14 2.41 -0.46
N GLN A 173 26.21 2.23 -1.23
CA GLN A 173 26.15 2.04 -2.69
C GLN A 173 25.43 0.74 -3.06
N LYS A 174 25.86 -0.40 -2.49
CA LYS A 174 25.22 -1.70 -2.68
C LYS A 174 23.73 -1.62 -2.40
N ASN A 175 23.36 -0.91 -1.35
CA ASN A 175 21.99 -0.77 -0.93
C ASN A 175 21.13 0.07 -1.88
N ASN A 176 21.64 1.19 -2.37
CA ASN A 176 20.91 2.00 -3.35
C ASN A 176 20.74 1.25 -4.68
N ILE A 177 21.77 0.53 -5.14
CA ILE A 177 21.68 -0.31 -6.36
C ILE A 177 20.63 -1.41 -6.17
N THR A 178 20.69 -2.14 -5.05
CA THR A 178 19.76 -3.23 -4.74
C THR A 178 18.33 -2.72 -4.68
N ALA A 179 18.10 -1.59 -4.00
CA ALA A 179 16.79 -0.93 -3.91
C ALA A 179 16.25 -0.51 -5.28
N THR A 180 17.08 0.07 -6.14
CA THR A 180 16.67 0.45 -7.48
C THR A 180 16.28 -0.76 -8.31
N ILE A 181 17.10 -1.83 -8.31
CA ILE A 181 16.77 -3.06 -9.06
C ILE A 181 15.48 -3.70 -8.55
N TYR A 182 15.34 -3.80 -7.22
CA TYR A 182 14.17 -4.39 -6.58
C TYR A 182 12.90 -3.63 -6.95
N THR A 183 12.89 -2.30 -6.76
CA THR A 183 11.71 -1.46 -7.01
C THR A 183 11.31 -1.43 -8.49
N HIS A 184 12.28 -1.41 -9.41
CA HIS A 184 11.98 -1.50 -10.84
C HIS A 184 11.39 -2.86 -11.22
N THR A 185 11.89 -3.94 -10.64
CA THR A 185 11.34 -5.29 -10.88
C THR A 185 9.89 -5.36 -10.41
N VAL A 186 9.60 -4.89 -9.20
CA VAL A 186 8.23 -4.87 -8.66
C VAL A 186 7.32 -3.96 -9.50
N PHE A 187 7.80 -2.78 -9.89
CA PHE A 187 7.06 -1.86 -10.76
C PHE A 187 6.71 -2.51 -12.11
N ILE A 188 7.68 -3.10 -12.81
CA ILE A 188 7.45 -3.73 -14.13
C ILE A 188 6.41 -4.84 -14.02
N LEU A 189 6.52 -5.72 -13.03
CA LEU A 189 5.55 -6.80 -12.80
C LEU A 189 4.16 -6.24 -12.49
N THR A 190 4.06 -5.26 -11.61
CA THR A 190 2.81 -4.58 -11.24
C THR A 190 2.18 -3.89 -12.45
N PHE A 191 2.99 -3.24 -13.29
CA PHE A 191 2.56 -2.56 -14.50
C PHE A 191 1.96 -3.51 -15.52
N VAL A 192 2.67 -4.62 -15.84
CA VAL A 192 2.18 -5.64 -16.76
C VAL A 192 0.85 -6.22 -16.27
N MET A 193 0.76 -6.60 -15.00
CA MET A 193 -0.47 -7.14 -14.42
C MET A 193 -1.62 -6.13 -14.42
N SER A 194 -1.34 -4.86 -14.15
CA SER A 194 -2.34 -3.78 -14.15
C SER A 194 -2.88 -3.51 -15.55
N ILE A 195 -2.00 -3.51 -16.57
CA ILE A 195 -2.42 -3.42 -17.97
C ILE A 195 -3.33 -4.59 -18.35
N CYS A 196 -2.95 -5.83 -18.01
CA CYS A 196 -3.78 -6.99 -18.28
C CYS A 196 -5.15 -6.88 -17.60
N ASN A 197 -5.21 -6.41 -16.35
CA ASN A 197 -6.45 -6.17 -15.63
C ASN A 197 -7.36 -5.16 -16.34
N ILE A 198 -6.80 -4.05 -16.83
CA ILE A 198 -7.54 -3.03 -17.58
C ILE A 198 -8.07 -3.60 -18.91
N ILE A 199 -7.24 -4.32 -19.67
CA ILE A 199 -7.64 -4.92 -20.94
C ILE A 199 -8.80 -5.90 -20.72
N LYS A 200 -8.66 -6.79 -19.73
CA LYS A 200 -9.67 -7.79 -19.39
C LYS A 200 -10.97 -7.14 -18.93
N PHE A 201 -10.87 -6.11 -18.09
CA PHE A 201 -12.01 -5.33 -17.64
C PHE A 201 -12.77 -4.66 -18.80
N LYS A 202 -12.05 -4.02 -19.74
CA LYS A 202 -12.66 -3.42 -20.94
C LYS A 202 -13.43 -4.46 -21.76
N LYS A 203 -12.91 -5.69 -21.86
CA LYS A 203 -13.61 -6.79 -22.55
C LYS A 203 -14.91 -7.18 -21.83
N PHE A 204 -14.90 -7.28 -20.50
CA PHE A 204 -16.11 -7.56 -19.72
C PHE A 204 -17.15 -6.43 -19.79
N ALA A 205 -16.71 -5.18 -19.71
CA ALA A 205 -17.59 -4.01 -19.75
C ALA A 205 -18.36 -3.87 -21.09
N LYS A 206 -17.79 -4.35 -22.21
CA LYS A 206 -18.46 -4.33 -23.52
C LYS A 206 -19.61 -5.36 -23.62
N ASN A 207 -19.58 -6.44 -22.84
CA ASN A 207 -20.60 -7.49 -22.90
C ASN A 207 -21.83 -7.09 -22.08
N LYS A 208 -22.95 -6.73 -22.73
CA LYS A 208 -24.20 -6.24 -22.08
C LYS A 208 -24.75 -7.15 -20.98
N HIS A 209 -24.57 -8.47 -21.09
CA HIS A 209 -25.00 -9.44 -20.07
C HIS A 209 -24.18 -9.38 -18.76
N SER A 210 -23.00 -8.75 -18.77
CA SER A 210 -22.02 -8.74 -17.66
C SER A 210 -22.05 -7.45 -16.82
N ASN A 211 -23.00 -6.55 -17.06
CA ASN A 211 -22.99 -5.19 -16.48
C ASN A 211 -22.94 -5.15 -14.94
N LYS A 212 -23.54 -6.12 -14.25
CA LYS A 212 -23.53 -6.20 -12.78
C LYS A 212 -22.15 -6.58 -12.24
N GLU A 213 -21.50 -7.57 -12.84
CA GLU A 213 -20.16 -8.03 -12.45
C GLU A 213 -19.08 -6.98 -12.79
N SER A 214 -19.21 -6.30 -13.92
CA SER A 214 -18.30 -5.21 -14.30
C SER A 214 -18.29 -4.11 -13.24
N ARG A 215 -19.46 -3.74 -12.67
CA ARG A 215 -19.52 -2.72 -11.61
C ARG A 215 -18.84 -3.15 -10.32
N THR A 216 -18.81 -4.44 -10.00
CA THR A 216 -18.13 -4.94 -8.80
C THR A 216 -16.62 -5.11 -9.01
N MET A 217 -16.16 -5.29 -10.25
CA MET A 217 -14.74 -5.44 -10.59
C MET A 217 -14.00 -4.11 -10.78
N LEU A 218 -14.69 -3.07 -11.29
CA LEU A 218 -14.09 -1.76 -11.55
C LEU A 218 -13.30 -1.21 -10.35
N PRO A 219 -13.80 -1.33 -9.09
CA PRO A 219 -13.07 -0.79 -7.97
C PRO A 219 -11.68 -1.37 -7.76
N PHE A 220 -11.53 -2.68 -7.97
CA PHE A 220 -10.28 -3.37 -7.80
C PHE A 220 -9.29 -3.07 -8.92
N VAL A 221 -9.78 -2.86 -10.15
CA VAL A 221 -8.93 -2.46 -11.28
C VAL A 221 -8.36 -1.07 -11.05
N LEU A 222 -9.20 -0.11 -10.67
CA LEU A 222 -8.75 1.25 -10.33
C LEU A 222 -7.78 1.25 -9.14
N TYR A 223 -8.06 0.41 -8.12
CA TYR A 223 -7.18 0.22 -6.98
C TYR A 223 -5.78 -0.25 -7.43
N CYS A 224 -5.68 -1.29 -8.28
CA CYS A 224 -4.40 -1.78 -8.80
C CYS A 224 -3.68 -0.72 -9.67
N SER A 225 -4.42 0.04 -10.48
CA SER A 225 -3.83 1.12 -11.30
C SER A 225 -3.19 2.21 -10.44
N ILE A 226 -3.83 2.58 -9.32
CA ILE A 226 -3.29 3.61 -8.42
C ILE A 226 -2.06 3.08 -7.67
N ILE A 227 -2.07 1.81 -7.24
CA ILE A 227 -0.87 1.15 -6.69
C ILE A 227 0.27 1.14 -7.71
N CYS A 228 -0.02 0.82 -8.97
CA CYS A 228 0.98 0.84 -10.04
C CYS A 228 1.59 2.24 -10.23
N PHE A 229 0.79 3.29 -10.06
CA PHE A 229 1.28 4.66 -10.14
C PHE A 229 2.13 5.05 -8.93
N SER A 230 1.75 4.63 -7.72
CA SER A 230 2.57 4.84 -6.51
C SER A 230 3.92 4.11 -6.59
N THR A 231 3.94 2.88 -7.09
CA THR A 231 5.19 2.11 -7.29
C THR A 231 6.09 2.71 -8.37
N LEU A 232 5.54 3.34 -9.41
CA LEU A 232 6.32 4.12 -10.37
C LEU A 232 7.08 5.26 -9.70
N PHE A 233 6.42 6.07 -8.85
CA PHE A 233 7.09 7.16 -8.15
C PHE A 233 8.19 6.67 -7.22
N LEU A 234 7.96 5.56 -6.53
CA LEU A 234 8.98 4.94 -5.69
C LEU A 234 10.21 4.50 -6.50
N ALA A 235 9.98 3.83 -7.64
CA ALA A 235 11.05 3.42 -8.55
C ALA A 235 11.85 4.65 -9.06
N LEU A 236 11.16 5.72 -9.47
CA LEU A 236 11.81 6.96 -9.90
C LEU A 236 12.62 7.60 -8.75
N ALA A 237 12.09 7.63 -7.53
CA ALA A 237 12.80 8.18 -6.37
C ALA A 237 14.10 7.41 -6.07
N TYR A 238 14.07 6.07 -6.15
CA TYR A 238 15.27 5.25 -6.01
C TYR A 238 16.24 5.40 -7.19
N THR A 239 15.77 5.64 -8.41
CA THR A 239 16.64 6.01 -9.54
C THR A 239 17.39 7.30 -9.26
N ILE A 240 16.71 8.36 -8.80
CA ILE A 240 17.36 9.63 -8.45
C ILE A 240 18.38 9.40 -7.33
N LYS A 241 18.05 8.57 -6.32
CA LYS A 241 18.96 8.22 -5.23
C LYS A 241 20.21 7.48 -5.72
N MET A 242 20.05 6.56 -6.68
CA MET A 242 21.15 5.86 -7.33
C MET A 242 22.01 6.82 -8.17
N VAL A 243 21.41 7.74 -8.92
CA VAL A 243 22.14 8.78 -9.66
C VAL A 243 22.95 9.66 -8.71
N GLY A 244 22.36 10.13 -7.61
CA GLY A 244 23.09 10.89 -6.59
C GLY A 244 24.25 10.10 -5.97
N THR A 245 24.12 8.77 -5.90
CA THR A 245 25.18 7.87 -5.43
C THR A 245 26.33 7.77 -6.43
N ILE A 246 26.03 7.65 -7.73
CA ILE A 246 27.03 7.62 -8.81
C ILE A 246 27.78 8.95 -8.88
N LEU A 247 27.04 10.06 -8.75
CA LEU A 247 27.60 11.41 -8.73
C LEU A 247 28.32 11.77 -7.42
N LYS A 248 28.27 10.90 -6.41
CA LYS A 248 28.80 11.15 -5.05
C LYS A 248 28.28 12.45 -4.41
N SER A 249 27.07 12.89 -4.79
CA SER A 249 26.44 14.09 -4.24
C SER A 249 25.57 13.74 -3.04
N GLU A 250 25.96 14.20 -1.84
CA GLU A 250 25.19 13.98 -0.61
C GLU A 250 23.84 14.69 -0.65
N ASN A 251 23.79 15.91 -1.19
CA ASN A 251 22.56 16.69 -1.31
C ASN A 251 21.53 16.01 -2.21
N VAL A 252 21.95 15.49 -3.38
CA VAL A 252 21.04 14.75 -4.27
C VAL A 252 20.52 13.50 -3.59
N ARG A 253 21.37 12.77 -2.85
CA ARG A 253 20.95 11.58 -2.09
C ARG A 253 19.98 11.91 -0.97
N ALA A 254 20.21 12.99 -0.22
CA ALA A 254 19.33 13.44 0.85
C ALA A 254 17.97 13.89 0.32
N ASN A 255 17.95 14.66 -0.77
CA ASN A 255 16.71 15.05 -1.44
C ASN A 255 15.96 13.85 -2.02
N ALA A 256 16.67 12.92 -2.65
CA ALA A 256 16.07 11.67 -3.14
C ALA A 256 15.49 10.82 -2.00
N GLN A 257 16.12 10.79 -0.83
CA GLN A 257 15.56 10.12 0.34
C GLN A 257 14.23 10.76 0.77
N SER A 258 14.12 12.09 0.72
CA SER A 258 12.84 12.77 0.96
C SER A 258 11.77 12.36 -0.06
N TYR A 259 12.12 12.21 -1.33
CA TYR A 259 11.20 11.70 -2.36
C TYR A 259 10.79 10.25 -2.12
N VAL A 260 11.70 9.39 -1.66
CA VAL A 260 11.38 8.01 -1.25
C VAL A 260 10.37 8.04 -0.10
N THR A 261 10.62 8.83 0.96
CA THR A 261 9.71 8.93 2.11
C THR A 261 8.33 9.44 1.73
N ILE A 262 8.23 10.47 0.87
CA ILE A 262 6.94 11.00 0.40
C ILE A 262 6.22 9.98 -0.47
N SER A 263 6.93 9.33 -1.40
CA SER A 263 6.34 8.29 -2.28
C SER A 263 5.82 7.11 -1.47
N MET A 264 6.58 6.68 -0.45
CA MET A 264 6.17 5.63 0.49
C MET A 264 4.95 6.04 1.30
N LEU A 265 4.91 7.26 1.82
CA LEU A 265 3.76 7.77 2.54
C LEU A 265 2.49 7.76 1.66
N CYS A 266 2.60 8.24 0.42
CA CYS A 266 1.50 8.21 -0.52
C CYS A 266 1.04 6.78 -0.83
N MET A 267 1.99 5.84 -0.96
CA MET A 267 1.70 4.44 -1.23
C MET A 267 0.96 3.78 -0.04
N THR A 268 1.49 3.90 1.18
CA THR A 268 0.96 3.20 2.36
C THR A 268 -0.34 3.80 2.87
N VAL A 269 -0.44 5.14 2.91
CA VAL A 269 -1.62 5.82 3.46
C VAL A 269 -2.83 5.73 2.55
N ILE A 270 -2.65 5.70 1.22
CA ILE A 270 -3.81 5.80 0.31
C ILE A 270 -4.71 4.56 0.37
N HIS A 271 -4.19 3.38 0.72
CA HIS A 271 -4.91 2.11 0.66
C HIS A 271 -6.29 2.08 1.35
N PRO A 272 -6.45 2.45 2.63
CA PRO A 272 -7.76 2.46 3.29
C PRO A 272 -8.74 3.45 2.68
N TYR A 273 -8.26 4.66 2.33
CA TYR A 273 -9.08 5.66 1.65
C TYR A 273 -9.53 5.17 0.28
N LEU A 274 -8.62 4.57 -0.47
CA LEU A 274 -8.86 4.07 -1.82
C LEU A 274 -9.90 2.95 -1.82
N LEU A 275 -9.78 2.01 -0.88
CA LEU A 275 -10.71 0.90 -0.77
C LEU A 275 -12.13 1.39 -0.46
N LEU A 276 -12.29 2.36 0.46
CA LEU A 276 -13.59 2.96 0.77
C LEU A 276 -14.10 3.89 -0.35
N PHE A 277 -13.24 4.69 -0.96
CA PHE A 277 -13.64 5.65 -1.97
C PHE A 277 -14.16 4.96 -3.24
N ILE A 278 -13.45 3.91 -3.66
CA ILE A 278 -13.79 3.22 -4.91
C ILE A 278 -14.88 2.16 -4.71
N ASN A 279 -14.88 1.43 -3.58
CA ASN A 279 -15.90 0.41 -3.31
C ASN A 279 -17.12 1.00 -2.56
N GLY A 280 -18.07 1.55 -3.33
CA GLY A 280 -19.28 2.16 -2.77
C GLY A 280 -20.11 1.20 -1.88
N ARG A 281 -20.15 -0.11 -2.18
CA ARG A 281 -20.85 -1.10 -1.35
C ARG A 281 -20.16 -1.26 0.01
N LEU A 282 -18.85 -1.42 0.00
CA LEU A 282 -18.05 -1.52 1.21
C LEU A 282 -18.17 -0.27 2.07
N ARG A 283 -18.09 0.92 1.44
CA ARG A 283 -18.25 2.21 2.10
C ARG A 283 -19.59 2.35 2.83
N LYS A 284 -20.69 2.04 2.16
CA LYS A 284 -22.03 2.08 2.78
C LYS A 284 -22.09 1.15 4.00
N LYS A 285 -21.60 -0.09 3.87
CA LYS A 285 -21.58 -1.05 4.98
C LYS A 285 -20.66 -0.62 6.13
N PHE A 286 -19.53 0.02 5.83
CA PHE A 286 -18.57 0.57 6.80
C PHE A 286 -19.21 1.68 7.64
N PHE A 287 -19.84 2.67 6.98
CA PHE A 287 -20.51 3.75 7.70
C PHE A 287 -21.71 3.27 8.52
N ILE A 288 -22.50 2.32 8.00
CA ILE A 288 -23.60 1.73 8.79
C ILE A 288 -23.08 0.99 10.03
N TYR A 289 -21.88 0.39 9.95
CA TYR A 289 -21.29 -0.36 11.06
C TYR A 289 -20.81 0.56 12.19
N TYR A 290 -20.11 1.66 11.87
CA TYR A 290 -19.54 2.57 12.86
C TYR A 290 -20.44 3.75 13.25
N ILE A 291 -21.36 4.15 12.36
CA ILE A 291 -22.25 5.29 12.56
C ILE A 291 -23.70 4.80 12.38
N PRO A 292 -24.33 4.20 13.42
CA PRO A 292 -25.66 3.60 13.31
C PRO A 292 -26.75 4.56 12.81
N CYS A 293 -26.60 5.86 13.07
CA CYS A 293 -27.52 6.90 12.60
C CYS A 293 -27.63 6.98 11.06
N THR A 294 -26.61 6.51 10.32
CA THR A 294 -26.64 6.47 8.85
C THR A 294 -27.58 5.40 8.28
N ARG A 295 -28.09 4.49 9.12
CA ARG A 295 -28.98 3.41 8.69
C ARG A 295 -30.28 3.94 8.06
N LYS A 296 -30.82 5.06 8.56
CA LYS A 296 -32.03 5.69 8.00
C LYS A 296 -31.77 6.20 6.57
N PHE A 297 -30.72 7.00 6.39
CA PHE A 297 -30.31 7.54 5.09
C PHE A 297 -30.12 6.47 4.00
N PHE A 298 -29.50 5.33 4.34
CA PHE A 298 -29.26 4.27 3.35
C PHE A 298 -30.45 3.33 3.13
N SER A 299 -31.39 3.24 4.08
CA SER A 299 -32.59 2.40 3.92
C SER A 299 -33.57 2.99 2.90
N ASP A 300 -33.64 4.32 2.82
CA ASP A 300 -34.50 5.02 1.86
C ASP A 300 -34.03 4.80 0.41
N GLU A 301 -32.71 4.78 0.18
CA GLU A 301 -32.10 4.57 -1.13
C GLU A 301 -32.35 3.14 -1.67
N VAL A 302 -32.33 2.13 -0.79
CA VAL A 302 -32.63 0.73 -1.15
C VAL A 302 -34.11 0.56 -1.51
N THR A 303 -34.99 1.29 -0.82
CA THR A 303 -36.44 1.25 -1.07
C THR A 303 -36.76 1.85 -2.43
N ILE A 304 -36.19 3.01 -2.76
CA ILE A 304 -36.35 3.65 -4.08
C ILE A 304 -35.91 2.72 -5.22
N HIS A 305 -34.77 2.04 -5.06
CA HIS A 305 -34.22 1.19 -6.13
C HIS A 305 -35.08 -0.06 -6.41
N LYS A 306 -35.70 -0.65 -5.38
CA LYS A 306 -36.65 -1.77 -5.52
C LYS A 306 -37.92 -1.31 -6.24
N THR A 307 -38.46 -0.15 -5.87
CA THR A 307 -39.66 0.41 -6.50
C THR A 307 -39.42 0.71 -7.99
N THR A 308 -38.24 1.20 -8.36
CA THR A 308 -37.89 1.42 -9.78
C THR A 308 -37.73 0.11 -10.57
N GLN A 309 -37.10 -0.91 -9.97
CA GLN A 309 -36.96 -2.22 -10.63
C GLN A 309 -38.32 -2.90 -10.82
N GLN A 310 -39.19 -2.82 -9.82
CA GLN A 310 -40.53 -3.41 -9.87
C GLN A 310 -41.38 -2.69 -10.93
N ARG A 311 -41.35 -1.35 -10.96
CA ARG A 311 -42.00 -0.55 -12.02
C ARG A 311 -41.51 -0.89 -13.42
N ASN A 312 -40.20 -1.09 -13.61
CA ASN A 312 -39.63 -1.46 -14.91
C ASN A 312 -40.00 -2.89 -15.33
N ALA A 313 -40.08 -3.83 -14.37
CA ALA A 313 -40.56 -5.18 -14.63
C ALA A 313 -42.03 -5.21 -15.05
N ASP A 314 -42.87 -4.40 -14.41
CA ASP A 314 -44.29 -4.26 -14.75
C ASP A 314 -44.49 -3.61 -16.13
N VAL A 315 -43.69 -2.60 -16.48
CA VAL A 315 -43.72 -1.98 -17.82
C VAL A 315 -43.32 -2.98 -18.91
N ASN A 316 -42.34 -3.84 -18.67
CA ASN A 316 -41.95 -4.87 -19.64
C ASN A 316 -43.02 -5.97 -19.80
N ARG A 317 -43.72 -6.35 -18.71
CA ARG A 317 -44.85 -7.29 -18.81
C ARG A 317 -45.99 -6.74 -19.67
N ARG A 318 -46.33 -5.45 -19.53
CA ARG A 318 -47.39 -4.81 -20.33
C ARG A 318 -47.04 -4.62 -21.81
N ARG A 319 -45.78 -4.77 -22.21
CA ARG A 319 -45.35 -4.68 -23.61
C ARG A 319 -45.30 -6.04 -24.31
N THR A 320 -45.43 -7.14 -23.57
CA THR A 320 -45.22 -8.51 -24.06
C THR A 320 -46.46 -9.38 -24.01
N GLY A 321 -47.54 -8.92 -23.37
CA GLY A 321 -48.89 -9.46 -23.51
C GLY A 321 -49.77 -8.40 -24.15
#